data_AF-A0A421E653-F1
#
_entry.id   AF-A0A421E653-F1
#
_cell.length_a   1.000
_cell.length_b   1.000
_cell.length_c   1.000
_cell.angle_alpha   90.00
_cell.angle_beta   90.00
_cell.angle_gamma   90.00
#
_symmetry.space_group_name_H-M   'P 1'
#
loop_
_entity.id
_entity.type
_entity.pdbx_description
1 polymer ?
#
loop_
_entity_poly.entity_id
_entity_poly.type
_entity_poly.pdbx_seq_one_letter_code
_entity_poly.pdbx_strand_id
1 'polypeptide(L)'
;ASMFAFVGISMPIFLWGLVCILVFAVWLNLFPTGGYVSPSDDLVGSLTRLVLPAGAMGFALTAYIMRMTRSSMLEVLIEEYINLARAKGMSQRVIVLRHALKNAIIPVITVIAFQFSYAFGGVVVLEEVFFWPGIGRLTLTAIQS
;
A
#
# COMPACT_ATOMS: atom_id res chain seq x y z
N ALA A 1 -2.75 20.94 7.69
CA ALA A 1 -2.72 19.65 6.95
C ALA A 1 -1.53 18.76 7.35
N SER A 2 -0.38 19.31 7.76
CA SER A 2 0.83 18.52 8.06
C SER A 2 0.75 17.67 9.34
N MET A 3 0.06 18.12 10.39
CA MET A 3 0.02 17.43 11.69
C MET A 3 -0.71 16.07 11.66
N PHE A 4 -1.83 15.97 10.93
CA PHE A 4 -2.54 14.71 10.70
C PHE A 4 -1.75 13.74 9.80
N ALA A 5 -0.98 14.27 8.85
CA ALA A 5 -0.11 13.45 7.99
C ALA A 5 1.08 12.86 8.77
N PHE A 6 1.59 13.55 9.80
CA PHE A 6 2.65 13.03 10.67
C PHE A 6 2.19 11.84 11.52
N VAL A 7 0.98 11.89 12.08
CA VAL A 7 0.44 10.75 12.86
C VAL A 7 0.39 9.47 12.02
N GLY A 8 -0.09 9.55 10.78
CA GLY A 8 -0.16 8.39 9.89
C GLY A 8 1.19 7.85 9.39
N ILE A 9 2.22 8.69 9.31
CA ILE A 9 3.58 8.28 8.88
C ILE A 9 4.39 7.73 10.08
N SER A 10 4.13 8.23 11.29
CA SER A 10 4.79 7.80 12.53
C SER A 10 4.14 6.57 13.17
N MET A 11 2.93 6.20 12.75
CA MET A 11 2.27 4.98 13.22
C MET A 11 2.88 3.75 12.52
N PRO A 12 3.38 2.76 13.28
CA PRO A 12 3.79 1.49 12.72
C PRO A 12 2.63 0.81 11.98
N ILE A 13 2.95 0.03 10.94
CA ILE A 13 1.94 -0.59 10.07
C ILE A 13 0.97 -1.52 10.80
N PHE A 14 1.41 -2.19 11.87
CA PHE A 14 0.55 -3.04 12.71
C PHE A 14 -0.51 -2.23 13.47
N LEU A 15 -0.17 -1.02 13.90
CA LEU A 15 -1.07 -0.15 14.64
C LEU A 15 -2.18 0.36 13.70
N TRP A 16 -1.82 0.55 12.43
CA TRP A 16 -2.80 0.79 11.38
C TRP A 16 -3.72 -0.40 11.13
N GLY A 17 -3.18 -1.62 11.15
CA GLY A 17 -3.98 -2.85 11.18
C GLY A 17 -4.99 -2.89 12.34
N LEU A 18 -4.56 -2.53 13.55
CA LEU A 18 -5.45 -2.47 14.73
C LEU A 18 -6.56 -1.43 14.58
N VAL A 19 -6.25 -0.24 14.05
CA VAL A 19 -7.26 0.78 13.76
C VAL A 19 -8.26 0.28 12.71
N CYS A 20 -7.79 -0.41 11.67
CA CYS A 20 -8.67 -1.03 10.68
C CYS A 20 -9.62 -2.06 11.32
N ILE A 21 -9.13 -2.90 12.24
CA ILE A 21 -9.98 -3.84 12.98
C ILE A 21 -11.03 -3.09 13.82
N LEU A 22 -10.62 -2.10 14.61
CA LEU A 22 -11.54 -1.34 15.46
C LEU A 22 -12.65 -0.66 14.65
N VAL A 23 -12.29 -0.01 13.55
CA VAL A 23 -13.25 0.74 12.73
C VAL A 23 -14.13 -0.21 11.92
N PHE A 24 -13.55 -1.10 11.14
CA PHE A 24 -14.28 -1.87 10.13
C PHE A 24 -14.86 -3.17 10.65
N ALA A 25 -14.19 -3.83 11.60
CA ALA A 25 -14.68 -5.08 12.17
C ALA A 25 -15.51 -4.85 13.44
N VAL A 26 -15.06 -3.99 14.36
CA VAL A 26 -15.73 -3.82 15.67
C VAL A 26 -16.86 -2.80 15.61
N TRP A 27 -16.59 -1.58 15.12
CA TRP A 27 -17.61 -0.52 15.10
C TRP A 27 -18.62 -0.69 13.95
N LEU A 28 -18.13 -0.95 12.75
CA LEU A 28 -18.98 -1.05 11.56
C LEU A 28 -19.54 -2.46 11.31
N ASN A 29 -18.98 -3.50 11.95
CA ASN A 29 -19.36 -4.91 11.74
C ASN A 29 -19.40 -5.32 10.25
N LEU A 30 -18.54 -4.73 9.42
CA LEU A 30 -18.48 -4.99 7.98
C LEU A 30 -17.66 -6.23 7.66
N PHE A 31 -16.62 -6.49 8.45
CA PHE A 31 -15.66 -7.56 8.22
C PHE A 31 -15.37 -8.32 9.52
N PRO A 32 -14.98 -9.61 9.44
CA PRO A 32 -14.50 -10.34 10.60
C PRO A 32 -13.19 -9.73 11.15
N THR A 33 -12.98 -9.85 12.45
CA THR A 33 -11.79 -9.30 13.14
C THR A 33 -10.47 -9.98 12.75
N GLY A 34 -10.54 -11.19 12.19
CA GLY A 34 -9.39 -11.95 11.73
C GLY A 34 -9.71 -13.43 11.53
N GLY A 35 -8.67 -14.23 11.39
CA GLY A 35 -8.73 -15.69 11.23
C GLY A 35 -8.56 -16.15 9.78
N TYR A 36 -8.34 -17.45 9.64
CA TYR A 36 -8.07 -18.09 8.35
C TYR A 36 -9.14 -19.10 7.99
N VAL A 37 -9.58 -19.06 6.74
CA VAL A 37 -10.39 -20.11 6.12
C VAL A 37 -9.74 -20.49 4.80
N SER A 38 -9.61 -21.79 4.59
CA SER A 38 -9.00 -22.31 3.37
C SER A 38 -9.83 -21.85 2.15
N PRO A 39 -9.18 -21.32 1.10
CA PRO A 39 -9.85 -21.00 -0.16
C PRO A 39 -10.55 -22.20 -0.81
N SER A 40 -10.14 -23.43 -0.47
CA SER A 40 -10.78 -24.67 -0.94
C SER A 40 -12.16 -24.90 -0.34
N ASP A 41 -12.39 -24.41 0.87
CA ASP A 41 -13.60 -24.72 1.64
C ASP A 41 -14.63 -23.61 1.47
N ASP A 42 -14.18 -22.35 1.53
CA ASP A 42 -15.03 -21.18 1.31
C ASP A 42 -14.19 -20.01 0.74
N LEU A 43 -14.27 -19.84 -0.58
CA LEU A 43 -13.54 -18.79 -1.30
C LEU A 43 -14.00 -17.39 -0.88
N VAL A 44 -15.30 -17.19 -0.65
CA VAL A 44 -15.87 -15.88 -0.30
C VAL A 44 -15.46 -15.51 1.13
N GLY A 45 -15.55 -16.45 2.07
CA GLY A 45 -15.09 -16.24 3.43
C GLY A 45 -13.58 -16.05 3.54
N SER A 46 -12.79 -16.69 2.67
CA SER A 46 -11.34 -16.47 2.62
C SER A 46 -11.00 -15.06 2.14
N LEU A 47 -11.62 -14.60 1.04
CA LEU A 47 -11.44 -13.23 0.53
C LEU A 47 -11.89 -12.17 1.53
N THR A 48 -13.04 -12.37 2.20
CA THR A 48 -13.57 -11.42 3.18
C THR A 48 -12.63 -11.23 4.37
N ARG A 49 -11.97 -12.31 4.82
CA ARG A 49 -10.96 -12.27 5.90
C ARG A 49 -9.63 -11.67 5.44
N LEU A 50 -9.35 -11.68 4.14
CA LEU A 50 -8.16 -11.06 3.54
C LEU A 50 -8.29 -9.54 3.32
N VAL A 51 -9.51 -9.00 3.18
CA VAL A 51 -9.71 -7.57 2.85
C VAL A 51 -9.04 -6.64 3.86
N LEU A 52 -9.21 -6.90 5.16
CA LEU A 52 -8.62 -6.04 6.19
C LEU A 52 -7.09 -6.12 6.27
N PRO A 53 -6.44 -7.29 6.37
CA PRO A 53 -4.98 -7.37 6.38
C PRO A 53 -4.36 -6.82 5.09
N ALA A 54 -4.92 -7.18 3.92
CA ALA A 54 -4.43 -6.67 2.63
C ALA A 54 -4.67 -5.16 2.49
N GLY A 55 -5.81 -4.65 2.96
CA GLY A 55 -6.14 -3.23 2.95
C GLY A 55 -5.25 -2.41 3.87
N ALA A 56 -4.99 -2.89 5.09
CA ALA A 56 -4.10 -2.23 6.05
C ALA A 56 -2.67 -2.11 5.48
N MET A 57 -2.14 -3.17 4.89
CA MET A 57 -0.84 -3.14 4.21
C MET A 57 -0.86 -2.25 2.98
N GLY A 58 -1.84 -2.45 2.11
CA GLY A 58 -1.95 -1.77 0.82
C GLY A 58 -2.11 -0.26 0.99
N PHE A 59 -2.87 0.20 1.97
CA PHE A 59 -3.08 1.62 2.21
C PHE A 59 -1.78 2.33 2.63
N ALA A 60 -1.03 1.73 3.56
CA ALA A 60 0.25 2.27 4.01
C ALA A 60 1.26 2.37 2.85
N LEU A 61 1.43 1.29 2.08
CA LEU A 61 2.34 1.25 0.94
C LEU A 61 1.94 2.26 -0.15
N THR A 62 0.63 2.33 -0.45
CA THR A 62 0.09 3.23 -1.47
C THR A 62 0.30 4.70 -1.11
N ALA A 63 0.20 5.08 0.16
CA ALA A 63 0.42 6.45 0.59
C ALA A 63 1.85 6.95 0.26
N TYR A 64 2.86 6.11 0.49
CA TYR A 64 4.25 6.43 0.14
C TYR A 64 4.46 6.52 -1.37
N ILE A 65 3.96 5.53 -2.12
CA ILE A 65 4.08 5.49 -3.59
C ILE A 65 3.36 6.68 -4.23
N MET A 66 2.17 7.04 -3.74
CA MET A 66 1.38 8.17 -4.23
C MET A 66 2.10 9.50 -3.97
N ARG A 67 2.69 9.68 -2.78
CA ARG A 67 3.46 10.89 -2.46
C ARG A 67 4.66 11.04 -3.38
N MET A 68 5.40 9.95 -3.61
CA MET A 68 6.56 9.97 -4.48
C MET A 68 6.16 10.25 -5.93
N THR A 69 5.17 9.51 -6.44
CA THR A 69 4.63 9.70 -7.79
C THR A 69 4.20 11.15 -8.00
N ARG A 70 3.51 11.76 -7.02
CA ARG A 70 3.10 13.16 -7.11
C ARG A 70 4.30 14.11 -7.19
N SER A 71 5.33 13.92 -6.35
CA SER A 71 6.53 14.77 -6.37
C SER A 71 7.22 14.70 -7.73
N SER A 72 7.49 13.48 -8.21
CA SER A 72 8.17 13.27 -9.49
C SER A 72 7.34 13.73 -10.68
N MET A 73 6.00 13.59 -10.63
CA MET A 73 5.13 14.15 -11.67
C MET A 73 5.19 15.68 -11.71
N LEU A 74 5.26 16.36 -10.56
CA LEU A 74 5.37 17.82 -10.53
C LEU A 74 6.69 18.31 -11.13
N GLU A 75 7.79 17.62 -10.82
CA GLU A 75 9.12 17.90 -11.40
C GLU A 75 9.12 17.70 -12.91
N VAL A 76 8.53 16.62 -13.41
CA VAL A 76 8.53 16.30 -14.84
C VAL A 76 7.58 17.21 -15.64
N LEU A 77 6.43 17.60 -15.06
CA LEU A 77 5.42 18.40 -15.76
C LEU A 77 5.86 19.84 -16.07
N ILE A 78 6.91 20.34 -15.41
CA ILE A 78 7.48 21.67 -15.66
C ILE A 78 8.62 21.66 -16.67
N GLU A 79 9.03 20.49 -17.18
CA GLU A 79 10.10 20.39 -18.16
C GLU A 79 9.72 20.96 -19.54
N GLU A 80 10.72 21.49 -20.25
CA GLU A 80 10.53 22.18 -21.53
C GLU A 80 9.88 21.29 -22.60
N TYR A 81 10.23 20.00 -22.66
CA TYR A 81 9.65 19.08 -23.64
C TYR A 81 8.15 18.85 -23.43
N ILE A 82 7.65 19.01 -22.20
CA ILE A 82 6.21 18.96 -21.90
C ILE A 82 5.52 20.22 -22.45
N ASN A 83 6.15 21.38 -22.32
CA ASN A 83 5.63 22.63 -22.90
C ASN A 83 5.63 22.58 -24.43
N LEU A 84 6.68 22.01 -25.03
CA LEU A 84 6.72 21.73 -26.47
C LEU A 84 5.60 20.76 -26.89
N ALA A 85 5.33 19.74 -26.07
CA ALA A 85 4.25 18.80 -26.35
C ALA A 85 2.86 19.47 -26.31
N ARG A 86 2.65 20.40 -25.36
CA ARG A 86 1.43 21.22 -25.29
C ARG A 86 1.30 22.15 -26.50
N ALA A 87 2.38 22.82 -26.90
CA ALA A 87 2.40 23.71 -28.06
C ALA A 87 2.10 22.97 -29.37
N LYS A 88 2.47 21.69 -29.47
CA LYS A 88 2.11 20.79 -30.59
C LYS A 88 0.64 20.33 -30.58
N GLY A 89 -0.17 20.75 -29.60
CA GLY A 89 -1.58 20.39 -29.51
C GLY A 89 -1.87 18.98 -28.98
N MET A 90 -0.90 18.32 -28.34
CA MET A 90 -1.15 17.00 -27.76
C MET A 90 -2.15 17.08 -26.60
N SER A 91 -3.04 16.08 -26.52
CA SER A 91 -4.02 15.99 -25.44
C SER A 91 -3.35 15.79 -24.08
N GLN A 92 -3.93 16.36 -23.03
CA GLN A 92 -3.39 16.25 -21.67
C GLN A 92 -3.19 14.80 -21.22
N ARG A 93 -4.11 13.89 -21.60
CA ARG A 93 -4.00 12.46 -21.27
C ARG A 93 -2.75 11.83 -21.86
N VAL A 94 -2.41 12.15 -23.11
CA VAL A 94 -1.19 11.65 -23.77
C VAL A 94 0.06 12.21 -23.08
N ILE A 95 0.05 13.51 -22.76
CA ILE A 95 1.16 14.16 -22.05
C ILE A 95 1.39 13.50 -20.68
N VAL A 96 0.34 13.30 -19.89
CA VAL A 96 0.45 12.71 -18.56
C VAL A 96 0.88 11.24 -18.64
N LEU A 97 0.18 10.41 -19.41
CA LEU A 97 0.38 8.95 -19.38
C LEU A 97 1.63 8.51 -20.15
N ARG A 98 1.93 9.15 -21.29
CA ARG A 98 2.99 8.69 -22.21
C ARG A 98 4.32 9.41 -22.03
N HIS A 99 4.28 10.68 -21.60
CA HIS A 99 5.48 11.50 -21.47
C HIS A 99 5.87 11.70 -20.01
N ALA A 100 5.00 12.30 -19.21
CA ALA A 100 5.33 12.66 -17.84
C ALA A 100 5.48 11.43 -16.93
N LEU A 101 4.50 10.52 -16.92
CA LEU A 101 4.51 9.34 -16.05
C LEU A 101 5.71 8.42 -16.36
N LYS A 102 6.06 8.26 -17.64
CA LYS A 102 7.18 7.41 -18.05
C LYS A 102 8.52 7.90 -17.48
N ASN A 103 8.71 9.22 -17.34
CA ASN A 103 9.93 9.78 -16.75
C ASN A 103 9.81 9.89 -15.22
N ALA A 104 8.63 10.21 -14.70
CA ALA A 104 8.37 10.30 -13.27
C ALA A 104 8.48 8.94 -12.54
N ILE A 105 8.32 7.81 -13.25
CA ILE A 105 8.35 6.48 -12.64
C ILE A 105 9.74 6.02 -12.19
N ILE A 106 10.81 6.61 -12.74
CA ILE A 106 12.20 6.21 -12.45
C ILE A 106 12.47 6.19 -10.94
N PRO A 107 12.24 7.28 -10.19
CA PRO A 107 12.42 7.27 -8.74
C PRO A 107 11.28 6.53 -7.99
N VAL A 108 10.10 6.41 -8.58
CA VAL A 108 8.96 5.69 -7.98
C VAL A 108 9.26 4.20 -7.86
N ILE A 109 9.91 3.58 -8.85
CA ILE A 109 10.29 2.16 -8.81
C ILE A 109 11.23 1.89 -7.63
N THR A 110 12.18 2.79 -7.36
CA THR A 110 13.08 2.65 -6.20
C THR A 110 12.30 2.67 -4.89
N VAL A 111 11.33 3.57 -4.76
CA VAL A 111 10.47 3.61 -3.57
C VAL A 111 9.62 2.35 -3.46
N ILE A 112 9.07 1.83 -4.56
CA ILE A 112 8.32 0.57 -4.55
C ILE A 112 9.20 -0.57 -4.03
N ALA A 113 10.44 -0.69 -4.50
CA ALA A 113 11.37 -1.71 -4.04
C ALA A 113 11.66 -1.59 -2.53
N PHE A 114 11.92 -0.38 -2.05
CA PHE A 114 12.16 -0.14 -0.63
C PHE A 114 10.94 -0.47 0.24
N GLN A 115 9.75 -0.07 -0.20
CA GLN A 115 8.50 -0.32 0.51
C GLN A 115 8.14 -1.81 0.55
N PHE A 116 8.44 -2.53 -0.53
CA PHE A 116 8.29 -3.98 -0.56
C PHE A 116 9.20 -4.65 0.47
N SER A 117 10.49 -4.30 0.52
CA SER A 117 11.42 -4.81 1.54
C SER A 117 10.98 -4.47 2.96
N TYR A 118 10.48 -3.25 3.18
CA TYR A 118 9.93 -2.83 4.48
C TYR A 118 8.70 -3.65 4.88
N ALA A 119 7.78 -3.91 3.94
CA ALA A 119 6.59 -4.71 4.19
C ALA A 119 6.94 -6.14 4.63
N PHE A 120 7.94 -6.77 4.00
CA PHE A 120 8.41 -8.10 4.39
C PHE A 120 8.97 -8.14 5.81
N GLY A 121 9.68 -7.08 6.25
CA GLY A 121 10.17 -6.99 7.63
C GLY A 121 9.05 -6.84 8.67
N GLY A 122 7.94 -6.22 8.31
CA GLY A 122 6.80 -5.97 9.20
C GLY A 122 5.63 -6.95 9.09
N VAL A 123 5.64 -7.87 8.12
CA VAL A 123 4.49 -8.74 7.81
C VAL A 123 4.13 -9.67 8.96
N VAL A 124 5.14 -10.17 9.70
CA VAL A 124 4.93 -11.11 10.81
C VAL A 124 4.02 -10.52 11.89
N VAL A 125 4.23 -9.25 12.24
CA VAL A 125 3.45 -8.57 13.29
C VAL A 125 1.99 -8.41 12.85
N LEU A 126 1.77 -8.11 11.56
CA LEU A 126 0.43 -8.02 11.00
C LEU A 126 -0.27 -9.38 10.90
N GLU A 127 0.46 -10.43 10.50
CA GLU A 127 -0.04 -11.80 10.48
C GLU A 127 -0.53 -12.25 11.87
N GLU A 128 0.19 -11.88 12.93
CA GLU A 128 -0.22 -12.19 14.30
C GLU A 128 -1.46 -11.39 14.73
N VAL A 129 -1.54 -10.09 14.39
CA VAL A 129 -2.70 -9.23 14.69
C VAL A 129 -3.99 -9.76 14.03
N PHE A 130 -3.89 -10.26 12.79
CA PHE A 130 -5.04 -10.76 12.03
C PHE A 130 -5.28 -12.27 12.18
N PHE A 131 -4.50 -12.98 12.98
CA PHE A 131 -4.52 -14.45 13.11
C PHE A 131 -4.46 -15.16 11.74
N TRP A 132 -3.63 -14.65 10.84
CA TRP A 132 -3.48 -15.18 9.48
C TRP A 132 -2.17 -15.96 9.35
N PRO A 133 -2.20 -17.26 8.96
CA PRO A 133 -1.00 -18.05 8.76
C PRO A 133 -0.32 -17.64 7.45
N GLY A 134 0.68 -16.76 7.56
CA GLY A 134 1.50 -16.33 6.44
C GLY A 134 2.96 -16.75 6.55
N ILE A 135 3.75 -16.33 5.57
CA ILE A 135 5.15 -16.73 5.43
C ILE A 135 5.98 -16.20 6.61
N GLY A 136 5.63 -15.04 7.15
CA GLY A 136 6.33 -14.45 8.29
C GLY A 136 6.25 -15.33 9.54
N ARG A 137 5.04 -15.76 9.88
CA ARG A 137 4.75 -16.64 11.01
C ARG A 137 5.36 -18.02 10.82
N LEU A 138 5.30 -18.59 9.61
CA LEU A 138 5.96 -19.86 9.29
C LEU A 138 7.47 -19.79 9.50
N THR A 139 8.10 -18.69 9.11
CA THR A 139 9.55 -18.49 9.29
C THR A 139 9.93 -18.39 10.76
N LEU A 140 9.15 -17.66 11.58
CA LEU A 140 9.40 -17.60 13.02
C LEU A 140 9.24 -18.96 13.69
N THR A 141 8.19 -19.71 13.35
CA THR A 141 7.97 -21.05 13.90
C THR A 141 9.14 -21.98 13.57
N ALA A 142 9.70 -21.90 12.36
CA ALA A 142 10.85 -22.70 11.94
C ALA A 142 12.17 -22.34 12.64
N ILE A 143 12.31 -21.08 13.12
CA ILE A 143 13.48 -20.66 13.91
C ILE A 143 13.37 -21.13 15.36
N GLN A 144 12.14 -21.24 15.88
CA GLN A 144 11.86 -21.63 17.26
C GLN A 144 11.82 -23.14 17.49
N SER A 145 11.73 -23.95 16.42
CA SER A 145 11.79 -25.42 16.44
C SER A 145 13.23 -25.93 16.37
#